data_AF-A0A5E4I5S3-F1
#
_entry.id   AF-A0A5E4I5S3-F1
#
_cell.length_a   1.000
_cell.length_b   1.000
_cell.length_c   1.000
_cell.angle_alpha   90.00
_cell.angle_beta   90.00
_cell.angle_gamma   90.00
#
_symmetry.space_group_name_H-M   'P 1'
#
loop_
_entity.id
_entity.type
_entity.pdbx_description
1 polymer ?
#
loop_
_entity_poly.entity_id
_entity_poly.type
_entity_poly.pdbx_seq_one_letter_code
_entity_poly.pdbx_strand_id
1 'polypeptide(L)'
;MTYEGIVFALITAVSFGFWTVFHQQASPHINPIFGAIVVSLTAVVLGSIILLPQIKEVTLFTSQKGVIFVILAWLAAFAIDFFALKTYASGVPISVGGPIIIGGSVAIASISWARCFGRIG
;
A
#
# COMPACT_ATOMS: atom_id res chain seq x y z
N MET A 1 11.27 2.30 -20.63
CA MET A 1 10.38 1.42 -19.85
C MET A 1 10.89 0.01 -20.05
N THR A 2 11.41 -0.65 -19.01
CA THR A 2 11.89 -2.04 -19.10
C THR A 2 10.69 -2.99 -18.94
N TYR A 3 10.72 -4.15 -19.61
CA TYR A 3 9.65 -5.16 -19.52
C TYR A 3 9.42 -5.61 -18.07
N GLU A 4 10.48 -5.68 -17.27
CA GLU A 4 10.45 -6.06 -15.85
C GLU A 4 9.60 -5.10 -15.01
N GLY A 5 9.70 -3.78 -15.28
CA GLY A 5 8.92 -2.78 -14.56
C GLY A 5 7.41 -2.94 -14.78
N ILE A 6 7.00 -3.33 -15.99
CA ILE A 6 5.59 -3.61 -16.31
C ILE A 6 5.11 -4.86 -15.55
N VAL A 7 5.94 -5.90 -15.48
CA VAL A 7 5.61 -7.12 -14.73
C VAL A 7 5.38 -6.82 -13.25
N PHE A 8 6.26 -6.03 -12.61
CA PHE A 8 6.07 -5.63 -11.21
C PHE A 8 4.80 -4.78 -11.01
N ALA A 9 4.48 -3.89 -11.95
CA ALA A 9 3.26 -3.10 -11.89
C ALA A 9 2.00 -3.98 -11.98
N LEU A 10 2.01 -5.01 -12.84
CA LEU A 10 0.89 -5.97 -12.96
C LEU A 10 0.73 -6.81 -11.68
N ILE A 11 1.81 -7.33 -11.12
CA ILE A 11 1.77 -8.07 -9.85
C ILE A 11 1.25 -7.18 -8.71
N THR A 12 1.66 -5.90 -8.71
CA THR A 12 1.18 -4.91 -7.75
C THR A 12 -0.33 -4.67 -7.89
N ALA A 13 -0.83 -4.52 -9.12
CA ALA A 13 -2.26 -4.34 -9.39
C ALA A 13 -3.09 -5.55 -8.91
N VAL A 14 -2.61 -6.77 -9.17
CA VAL A 14 -3.25 -8.01 -8.69
C VAL A 14 -3.25 -8.06 -7.16
N SER A 15 -2.13 -7.70 -6.52
CA SER A 15 -2.00 -7.64 -5.06
C SER A 15 -2.97 -6.64 -4.44
N PHE A 16 -3.16 -5.46 -5.04
CA PHE A 16 -4.17 -4.48 -4.63
C PHE A 16 -5.60 -5.02 -4.78
N GLY A 17 -5.87 -5.80 -5.83
CA GLY A 17 -7.14 -6.51 -6.00
C GLY A 17 -7.44 -7.44 -4.83
N PHE A 18 -6.47 -8.30 -4.47
CA PHE A 18 -6.60 -9.18 -3.30
C PHE A 18 -6.71 -8.42 -1.98
N TRP A 19 -5.89 -7.38 -1.80
CA TRP A 19 -5.95 -6.51 -0.63
C TRP A 19 -7.37 -5.95 -0.42
N THR A 20 -8.03 -5.52 -1.50
CA THR A 20 -9.40 -4.98 -1.48
C THR A 20 -10.41 -6.05 -1.07
N VAL A 21 -10.32 -7.25 -1.67
CA VAL A 21 -11.22 -8.38 -1.35
C VAL A 21 -11.06 -8.81 0.11
N PHE A 22 -9.83 -8.96 0.59
CA PHE A 22 -9.58 -9.41 1.96
C PHE A 22 -9.99 -8.35 2.99
N HIS A 23 -9.80 -7.06 2.71
CA HIS A 23 -10.30 -5.99 3.57
C HIS A 23 -11.83 -6.00 3.67
N GLN A 24 -12.54 -6.19 2.56
CA GLN A 24 -13.99 -6.33 2.56
C GLN A 24 -14.43 -7.51 3.44
N GLN A 25 -13.82 -8.68 3.26
CA GLN A 25 -14.19 -9.90 3.99
C GLN A 25 -13.82 -9.84 5.48
N ALA A 26 -12.70 -9.19 5.83
CA ALA A 26 -12.27 -9.06 7.22
C ALA A 26 -13.07 -8.02 8.00
N SER A 27 -13.52 -6.95 7.33
CA SER A 27 -14.12 -5.77 7.97
C SER A 27 -15.30 -6.03 8.93
N PRO A 28 -16.19 -7.02 8.73
CA PRO A 28 -17.28 -7.29 9.68
C PRO A 28 -16.81 -7.99 10.97
N HIS A 29 -15.58 -8.51 10.97
CA HIS A 29 -15.09 -9.45 11.99
C HIS A 29 -13.93 -8.90 12.83
N ILE A 30 -13.44 -7.69 12.53
CA ILE A 30 -12.27 -7.13 13.20
C ILE A 30 -12.45 -5.64 13.46
N ASN A 31 -11.93 -5.17 14.60
CA ASN A 31 -11.84 -3.73 14.85
C ASN A 31 -10.93 -3.09 13.77
N PRO A 32 -11.34 -2.00 13.10
CA PRO A 32 -10.56 -1.42 12.00
C PRO A 32 -9.13 -1.00 12.37
N ILE A 33 -8.92 -0.47 13.58
CA ILE A 33 -7.58 -0.08 14.04
C ILE A 33 -6.74 -1.32 14.26
N PHE A 34 -7.29 -2.33 14.93
CA PHE A 34 -6.59 -3.59 15.18
C PHE A 34 -6.27 -4.32 13.87
N GLY A 35 -7.20 -4.36 12.91
CA GLY A 35 -6.97 -4.95 11.60
C GLY A 35 -5.83 -4.27 10.83
N ALA A 36 -5.77 -2.94 10.82
CA ALA A 36 -4.68 -2.19 10.20
C ALA A 36 -3.32 -2.49 10.86
N ILE A 37 -3.29 -2.63 12.19
CA ILE A 37 -2.09 -3.05 12.92
C ILE A 37 -1.66 -4.47 12.50
N VAL A 38 -2.61 -5.41 12.39
CA VAL A 38 -2.32 -6.80 11.98
C VAL A 38 -1.77 -6.85 10.55
N VAL A 39 -2.34 -6.07 9.62
CA VAL A 39 -1.82 -5.97 8.23
C VAL A 39 -0.37 -5.46 8.25
N SER A 40 -0.11 -4.38 8.99
CA SER A 40 1.24 -3.81 9.11
C SER A 40 2.24 -4.79 9.73
N LEU A 41 1.86 -5.49 10.80
CA LEU A 41 2.71 -6.49 11.44
C LEU A 41 3.00 -7.67 10.49
N THR A 42 2.01 -8.12 9.74
CA THR A 42 2.17 -9.21 8.76
C THR A 42 3.17 -8.81 7.67
N ALA A 43 3.09 -7.56 7.18
CA ALA A 43 4.04 -7.04 6.21
C ALA A 43 5.47 -6.97 6.76
N VAL A 44 5.65 -6.55 8.02
CA VAL A 44 6.97 -6.53 8.69
C VAL A 44 7.55 -7.94 8.82
N VAL A 45 6.73 -8.91 9.24
CA VAL A 45 7.17 -10.31 9.38
C VAL A 45 7.61 -10.88 8.03
N LEU A 46 6.78 -10.76 7.00
CA LEU A 46 7.10 -11.28 5.67
C LEU A 46 8.32 -10.56 5.06
N GLY A 47 8.39 -9.24 5.17
CA GLY A 47 9.52 -8.46 4.70
C GLY A 47 10.82 -8.84 5.41
N SER A 48 10.77 -9.09 6.72
CA SER A 48 11.93 -9.55 7.49
C SER A 48 12.40 -10.94 7.05
N ILE A 49 11.48 -11.89 6.83
CA ILE A 49 11.83 -13.23 6.33
C ILE A 49 12.55 -13.15 4.98
N ILE A 50 12.14 -12.23 4.10
CA ILE A 50 12.75 -12.05 2.79
C ILE A 50 14.08 -11.30 2.88
N LEU A 51 14.19 -10.30 3.75
CA LEU A 51 15.37 -9.44 3.85
C LEU A 51 16.52 -10.08 4.63
N LEU A 52 16.23 -10.77 5.74
CA LEU A 52 17.24 -11.30 6.66
C LEU A 52 18.30 -12.19 5.99
N PRO A 53 17.97 -13.10 5.07
CA PRO A 53 18.97 -13.94 4.39
C PRO A 53 20.00 -13.16 3.56
N GLN A 54 19.61 -11.99 3.05
CA GLN A 54 20.42 -11.16 2.15
C GLN A 54 20.95 -9.88 2.82
N ILE A 55 20.70 -9.68 4.12
CA ILE A 55 20.93 -8.40 4.82
C ILE A 55 22.40 -7.93 4.79
N LYS A 56 23.35 -8.87 4.65
CA LYS A 56 24.79 -8.57 4.56
C LYS A 56 25.24 -8.17 3.15
N GLU A 57 24.46 -8.50 2.14
CA GLU A 57 24.78 -8.32 0.72
C GLU A 57 24.08 -7.09 0.12
N VAL A 58 23.10 -6.53 0.82
CA VAL A 58 22.29 -5.40 0.35
C VAL A 58 22.58 -4.11 1.11
N THR A 59 22.55 -3.00 0.39
CA THR A 59 22.63 -1.66 0.98
C THR A 59 21.24 -1.24 1.47
N LEU A 60 21.04 -1.21 2.79
CA LEU A 60 19.75 -0.87 3.41
C LEU A 60 19.38 0.62 3.27
N PHE A 61 20.38 1.49 3.27
CA PHE A 61 20.17 2.94 3.29
C PHE A 61 20.93 3.58 2.13
N THR A 62 20.20 3.95 1.08
CA THR A 62 20.79 4.67 -0.07
C THR A 62 20.73 6.19 0.10
N SER A 63 19.71 6.73 0.79
CA SER A 63 19.53 8.17 1.00
C SER A 63 18.59 8.48 2.18
N GLN A 64 18.93 9.48 2.98
CA GLN A 64 18.07 9.99 4.06
C GLN A 64 16.71 10.49 3.54
N LYS A 65 16.68 11.10 2.35
CA LYS A 65 15.42 11.54 1.73
C LYS A 65 14.52 10.35 1.40
N GLY A 66 15.11 9.25 0.90
CA GLY A 66 14.38 8.02 0.61
C GLY A 66 13.72 7.43 1.86
N VAL A 67 14.46 7.40 2.98
CA VAL A 67 13.92 6.92 4.27
C VAL A 67 12.71 7.74 4.71
N ILE A 68 12.78 9.07 4.61
CA ILE A 68 11.66 9.95 4.98
C ILE A 68 10.42 9.64 4.14
N PHE A 69 10.56 9.50 2.82
CA PHE A 69 9.42 9.16 1.96
C PHE A 69 8.84 7.77 2.25
N VAL A 70 9.68 6.79 2.58
CA VAL A 70 9.21 5.45 2.98
C VAL A 70 8.46 5.49 4.31
N ILE A 71 8.89 6.30 5.28
CA ILE A 71 8.15 6.50 6.54
C ILE A 71 6.79 7.15 6.27
N LEU A 72 6.75 8.19 5.43
CA LEU A 72 5.48 8.83 5.04
C LEU A 72 4.56 7.86 4.29
N ALA A 73 5.11 7.02 3.41
CA ALA A 73 4.37 5.99 2.70
C ALA A 73 3.80 4.94 3.66
N TRP A 74 4.53 4.55 4.71
CA TRP A 74 4.04 3.64 5.74
C TRP A 74 2.89 4.25 6.56
N LEU A 75 2.99 5.53 6.93
CA LEU A 75 1.89 6.24 7.60
C LEU A 75 0.63 6.31 6.72
N ALA A 76 0.81 6.55 5.42
CA ALA A 76 -0.27 6.53 4.46
C ALA A 76 -0.88 5.12 4.31
N ALA A 77 -0.04 4.07 4.21
CA ALA A 77 -0.48 2.68 4.13
C ALA A 77 -1.33 2.29 5.34
N PHE A 78 -0.89 2.63 6.55
CA PHE A 78 -1.68 2.39 7.76
C PHE A 78 -3.04 3.09 7.73
N ALA A 79 -3.08 4.36 7.30
CA ALA A 79 -4.33 5.10 7.14
C ALA A 79 -5.24 4.44 6.09
N ILE A 80 -4.68 3.99 4.97
CA ILE A 80 -5.41 3.28 3.91
C ILE A 80 -6.06 2.01 4.47
N ASP A 81 -5.31 1.16 5.18
CA ASP A 81 -5.83 -0.07 5.79
C ASP A 81 -6.95 0.22 6.79
N PHE A 82 -6.74 1.19 7.69
CA PHE A 82 -7.74 1.59 8.69
C PHE A 82 -9.04 2.09 8.05
N PHE A 83 -8.94 3.04 7.11
CA PHE A 83 -10.13 3.62 6.48
C PHE A 83 -10.82 2.65 5.52
N ALA A 84 -10.07 1.76 4.85
CA ALA A 84 -10.66 0.72 4.02
C ALA A 84 -11.47 -0.28 4.86
N LEU A 85 -10.91 -0.77 5.98
CA LEU A 85 -11.66 -1.60 6.93
C LEU A 85 -12.91 -0.89 7.43
N LYS A 86 -12.79 0.40 7.79
CA LYS A 86 -13.95 1.19 8.24
C LYS A 86 -15.01 1.37 7.15
N THR A 87 -14.59 1.59 5.91
CA THR A 87 -15.46 1.77 4.74
C THR A 87 -16.28 0.50 4.50
N TYR A 88 -15.62 -0.65 4.47
CA TYR A 88 -16.29 -1.92 4.24
C TYR A 88 -17.13 -2.39 5.44
N ALA A 89 -16.68 -2.11 6.67
CA ALA A 89 -17.47 -2.36 7.88
C ALA A 89 -18.77 -1.53 7.90
N SER A 90 -18.81 -0.41 7.19
CA SER A 90 -20.01 0.44 7.05
C SER A 90 -21.01 -0.10 6.00
N GLY A 91 -20.75 -1.27 5.41
CA GLY A 91 -21.64 -1.92 4.46
C GLY A 91 -21.47 -1.47 3.00
N VAL A 92 -20.44 -0.67 2.70
CA VAL A 92 -20.13 -0.29 1.32
C VAL A 92 -19.69 -1.53 0.54
N PRO A 93 -20.30 -1.85 -0.61
CA PRO A 93 -19.90 -2.99 -1.41
C PRO A 93 -18.57 -2.73 -2.12
N ILE A 94 -17.79 -3.79 -2.35
CA ILE A 94 -16.47 -3.72 -2.99
C ILE A 94 -16.51 -3.11 -4.40
N SER A 95 -17.62 -3.31 -5.13
CA SER A 95 -17.84 -2.73 -6.47
C SER A 95 -17.96 -1.20 -6.46
N VAL A 96 -18.19 -0.60 -5.30
CA VAL A 96 -18.26 0.86 -5.11
C VAL A 96 -17.03 1.35 -4.36
N GLY A 97 -16.70 0.74 -3.21
CA GLY A 97 -15.57 1.17 -2.38
C GLY A 97 -14.22 0.98 -3.07
N GLY A 98 -14.01 -0.16 -3.75
CA GLY A 98 -12.75 -0.47 -4.43
C GLY A 98 -12.39 0.56 -5.51
N PRO A 99 -13.26 0.85 -6.48
CA PRO A 99 -13.00 1.88 -7.49
C PRO A 99 -12.78 3.28 -6.92
N ILE A 100 -13.49 3.66 -5.85
CA ILE A 100 -13.29 4.97 -5.20
C ILE A 100 -11.91 5.04 -4.54
N ILE A 101 -11.52 4.01 -3.78
CA ILE A 101 -10.23 3.97 -3.08
C ILE A 101 -9.08 3.94 -4.09
N ILE A 102 -9.10 2.97 -5.01
CA ILE A 102 -8.00 2.76 -5.96
C ILE A 102 -8.00 3.87 -7.02
N GLY A 103 -9.12 4.06 -7.72
CA GLY A 103 -9.23 5.06 -8.80
C GLY A 103 -9.04 6.49 -8.30
N GLY A 104 -9.59 6.82 -7.12
CA GLY A 104 -9.37 8.12 -6.47
C GLY A 104 -7.90 8.35 -6.12
N SER A 105 -7.21 7.32 -5.60
CA SER A 105 -5.77 7.42 -5.32
C SER A 105 -4.93 7.67 -6.58
N VAL A 106 -5.27 7.02 -7.71
CA VAL A 106 -4.60 7.25 -9.00
C VAL A 106 -4.79 8.69 -9.48
N ALA A 107 -6.00 9.24 -9.35
CA ALA A 107 -6.28 10.63 -9.71
C ALA A 107 -5.43 11.61 -8.87
N ILE A 108 -5.39 11.44 -7.54
CA ILE A 108 -4.59 12.28 -6.63
C ILE A 108 -3.10 12.15 -6.96
N ALA A 109 -2.59 10.93 -7.16
CA ALA A 109 -1.19 10.70 -7.49
C ALA A 109 -0.81 11.37 -8.82
N SER A 110 -1.66 11.25 -9.84
CA SER A 110 -1.43 11.84 -11.16
C SER A 110 -1.37 13.38 -11.10
N ILE A 111 -2.29 14.00 -10.36
CA ILE A 111 -2.33 15.47 -10.19
C ILE A 111 -1.14 15.94 -9.36
N SER A 112 -0.83 15.25 -8.26
CA SER A 112 0.27 15.60 -7.36
C SER A 112 1.62 15.47 -8.07
N TRP A 113 1.78 14.42 -8.89
CA TRP A 113 2.94 14.25 -9.75
C TRP A 113 3.07 15.42 -10.72
N ALA A 114 2.01 15.72 -11.48
CA ALA A 114 2.02 16.80 -12.47
C ALA A 114 2.30 18.19 -11.87
N ARG A 115 1.88 18.45 -10.63
CA ARG A 115 2.00 19.78 -10.00
C ARG A 115 3.24 19.97 -9.12
N CYS A 116 3.67 18.93 -8.41
CA CYS A 116 4.66 19.07 -7.35
C CYS A 116 5.96 18.30 -7.60
N PHE A 117 5.90 17.15 -8.30
CA PHE A 117 7.04 16.22 -8.39
C PHE A 117 7.61 16.07 -9.81
N GLY A 118 6.86 16.43 -10.85
CA GLY A 118 7.29 16.34 -12.26
C GLY A 118 8.38 17.32 -12.70
N ARG A 119 8.87 18.19 -11.80
CA ARG A 119 9.99 19.11 -12.04
C ARG A 119 11.31 18.68 -11.39
N ILE A 120 11.32 17.56 -10.65
CA ILE A 120 12.47 17.10 -9.84
C ILE A 120 13.08 15.79 -10.38
N GLY A 121 12.76 15.43 -11.63
CA GLY A 121 13.34 14.29 -12.34
C GLY A 121 14.17 14.75 -13.53
#